data_AF-A0A354IEF9-F1
#
_entry.id   AF-A0A354IEF9-F1
#
_cell.length_a   1.000
_cell.length_b   1.000
_cell.length_c   1.000
_cell.angle_alpha   90.00
_cell.angle_beta   90.00
_cell.angle_gamma   90.00
#
_symmetry.space_group_name_H-M   'P 1'
#
loop_
_entity.id
_entity.type
_entity.pdbx_description
1 polymer ?
#
loop_
_entity_poly.entity_id
_entity_poly.type
_entity_poly.pdbx_seq_one_letter_code
_entity_poly.pdbx_strand_id
1 'polypeptide(L)'
;RQELHERIREHSMAAGRRVKEEGLDNDLVDRIAADPMFGLTREEIMAEMDPKAFVGRAPQQVVDFVENDVKPRIAPYENDEDVSVEINL
;
A
#
# COMPACT_ATOMS: atom_id res chain seq x y z
N ARG A 1 -12.80 -8.02 20.45
CA ARG A 1 -12.27 -6.90 19.62
C ARG A 1 -11.19 -6.11 20.36
N GLN A 2 -11.46 -5.53 21.52
CA GLN A 2 -10.47 -4.69 22.23
C GLN A 2 -9.19 -5.45 22.61
N GLU A 3 -9.34 -6.65 23.18
CA GLU A 3 -8.20 -7.48 23.59
C GLU A 3 -7.30 -7.87 22.41
N LEU A 4 -7.89 -8.36 21.31
CA LEU A 4 -7.15 -8.65 20.07
C LEU A 4 -6.45 -7.41 19.50
N HIS A 5 -7.09 -6.24 19.54
CA HIS A 5 -6.49 -5.00 19.07
C HIS A 5 -5.26 -4.61 19.90
N GLU A 6 -5.33 -4.78 21.22
CA GLU A 6 -4.19 -4.52 22.09
C GLU A 6 -3.02 -5.49 21.81
N ARG A 7 -3.31 -6.77 21.56
CA ARG A 7 -2.28 -7.73 21.15
C ARG A 7 -1.61 -7.35 19.83
N ILE A 8 -2.38 -6.91 18.83
CA ILE A 8 -1.82 -6.41 17.56
C ILE A 8 -0.92 -5.20 17.82
N ARG A 9 -1.34 -4.28 18.71
CA ARG A 9 -0.55 -3.10 19.08
C ARG A 9 0.79 -3.50 19.68
N GLU A 10 0.81 -4.42 20.65
CA GLU A 10 2.03 -4.92 21.28
C GLU A 10 3.00 -5.55 20.26
N HIS A 11 2.50 -6.44 19.40
CA HIS A 11 3.31 -7.08 18.36
C HIS A 11 3.84 -6.08 17.34
N SER A 12 3.02 -5.11 16.94
CA SER A 12 3.42 -4.05 16.00
C SER A 12 4.51 -3.16 16.58
N MET A 13 4.43 -2.83 17.88
CA MET A 13 5.48 -2.05 18.56
C MET A 13 6.80 -2.84 18.64
N ALA A 14 6.74 -4.14 18.91
CA ALA A 14 7.92 -4.99 18.95
C ALA A 14 8.58 -5.14 17.57
N ALA A 15 7.79 -5.45 16.54
CA ALA A 15 8.28 -5.51 15.16
C ALA A 15 8.84 -4.16 14.69
N GLY A 16 8.19 -3.05 15.06
CA GLY A 16 8.67 -1.71 14.76
C GLY A 16 10.02 -1.37 15.41
N ARG A 17 10.26 -1.80 16.65
CA ARG A 17 11.58 -1.65 17.30
C ARG A 17 12.65 -2.48 16.59
N ARG A 18 12.37 -3.75 16.29
CA ARG A 18 13.28 -4.63 15.53
C ARG A 18 13.76 -3.99 14.23
N VAL A 19 12.85 -3.39 13.46
CA VAL A 19 13.21 -2.71 12.21
C VAL A 19 14.07 -1.47 12.47
N LYS A 20 13.67 -0.62 13.43
CA LYS A 20 14.26 0.71 13.60
C LYS A 20 15.55 0.72 14.42
N GLU A 21 15.61 -0.11 15.45
CA GLU A 21 16.71 -0.14 16.42
C GLU A 21 17.75 -1.20 16.05
N GLU A 22 17.31 -2.32 15.47
CA GLU A 22 18.19 -3.45 15.15
C GLU A 22 18.51 -3.56 13.64
N GLY A 23 17.79 -2.84 12.77
CA GLY A 23 17.99 -2.88 11.32
C GLY A 23 17.59 -4.22 10.68
N LEU A 24 16.72 -4.99 11.34
CA LEU A 24 16.29 -6.31 10.90
C LEU A 24 14.93 -6.25 10.17
N ASP A 25 14.57 -7.34 9.50
CA ASP A 25 13.29 -7.45 8.81
C ASP A 25 12.07 -7.38 9.76
N ASN A 26 10.96 -6.90 9.23
CA ASN A 26 9.67 -6.85 9.92
C ASN A 26 9.08 -8.26 10.06
N ASP A 27 8.89 -8.71 11.31
CA ASP A 27 8.42 -10.04 11.67
C ASP A 27 6.97 -10.06 12.22
N LEU A 28 6.18 -9.01 11.96
CA LEU A 28 4.82 -8.87 12.52
C LEU A 28 3.91 -10.06 12.20
N VAL A 29 3.95 -10.55 10.96
CA VAL A 29 3.12 -11.69 10.53
C VAL A 29 3.47 -12.94 11.34
N ASP A 30 4.77 -13.20 11.55
CA ASP A 30 5.24 -14.35 12.30
C ASP A 30 4.85 -14.25 13.78
N ARG A 31 4.89 -13.03 14.36
CA ARG A 31 4.44 -12.77 15.73
C ARG A 31 2.94 -13.05 15.92
N ILE A 32 2.11 -12.62 14.97
CA ILE A 32 0.66 -12.82 15.02
C ILE A 32 0.34 -14.31 14.84
N ALA A 33 0.98 -15.00 13.89
CA ALA A 33 0.78 -16.43 13.66
C ALA A 33 1.22 -17.30 14.84
N ALA A 34 2.28 -16.88 15.56
CA ALA A 34 2.79 -17.58 16.74
C ALA A 34 1.95 -17.33 18.00
N ASP A 35 1.02 -16.37 17.98
CA ASP A 35 0.19 -16.02 19.13
C ASP A 35 -1.15 -16.78 19.08
N PRO A 36 -1.37 -17.74 20.01
CA PRO A 36 -2.56 -18.59 20.01
C PRO A 36 -3.87 -17.80 20.13
N MET A 37 -3.81 -16.56 20.60
CA MET A 37 -5.00 -15.72 20.74
C MET A 37 -5.62 -15.35 19.38
N PHE A 38 -4.82 -15.30 18.31
CA PHE A 38 -5.34 -15.02 16.96
C PHE A 38 -5.89 -16.26 16.28
N GLY A 39 -5.30 -17.43 16.55
CA GLY A 39 -5.73 -18.69 15.96
C GLY A 39 -5.63 -18.72 14.43
N LEU A 40 -4.72 -17.94 13.85
CA LEU A 40 -4.47 -17.84 12.41
C LEU A 40 -3.09 -18.39 12.08
N THR A 41 -3.00 -19.10 10.97
CA THR A 41 -1.73 -19.51 10.37
C THR A 41 -1.08 -18.36 9.61
N ARG A 42 0.22 -18.47 9.37
CA ARG A 42 0.98 -17.52 8.57
C ARG A 42 0.40 -17.41 7.16
N GLU A 43 0.01 -18.54 6.58
CA GLU A 43 -0.56 -18.65 5.24
C GLU A 43 -1.90 -17.92 5.13
N GLU A 44 -2.78 -18.07 6.13
CA GLU A 44 -4.06 -17.34 6.19
C GLU A 44 -3.85 -15.82 6.29
N ILE A 45 -2.90 -15.37 7.11
CA ILE A 45 -2.58 -13.93 7.22
C ILE A 45 -2.03 -13.39 5.89
N MET A 46 -1.09 -14.11 5.27
CA MET A 46 -0.48 -13.70 4.00
C MET A 46 -1.48 -13.67 2.84
N ALA A 47 -2.48 -14.55 2.83
CA ALA A 47 -3.53 -14.56 1.82
C ALA A 47 -4.35 -13.26 1.81
N GLU A 48 -4.54 -12.62 2.96
CA GLU A 48 -5.25 -11.33 3.09
C GLU A 48 -4.36 -10.11 2.77
N MET A 49 -3.04 -10.30 2.61
CA MET A 49 -2.09 -9.21 2.36
C MET A 49 -1.88 -8.91 0.86
N ASP A 50 -2.86 -9.18 0.00
CA ASP A 50 -2.80 -8.76 -1.41
C ASP A 50 -2.82 -7.22 -1.51
N PRO A 51 -1.74 -6.56 -1.97
CA PRO A 51 -1.67 -5.10 -2.05
C PRO A 51 -2.80 -4.49 -2.89
N LYS A 52 -3.33 -5.23 -3.88
CA LYS A 52 -4.43 -4.75 -4.73
C LYS A 52 -5.74 -4.56 -3.95
N ALA A 53 -5.93 -5.26 -2.84
CA ALA A 53 -7.09 -5.07 -1.98
C ALA A 53 -7.02 -3.74 -1.19
N PHE A 54 -5.83 -3.14 -1.05
CA PHE A 54 -5.61 -1.96 -0.19
C PHE A 54 -5.56 -0.62 -0.97
N VAL A 55 -5.75 -0.63 -2.30
CA VAL A 55 -5.74 0.60 -3.11
C VAL A 55 -7.11 1.27 -3.25
N GLY A 56 -8.17 0.68 -2.67
CA GLY A 56 -9.52 1.23 -2.69
C GLY A 56 -10.00 1.54 -4.11
N ARG A 57 -10.48 2.77 -4.33
CA ARG A 57 -10.95 3.25 -5.64
C ARG A 57 -9.87 3.95 -6.48
N ALA A 58 -8.60 3.90 -6.08
CA ALA A 58 -7.54 4.63 -6.79
C ALA A 58 -7.52 4.34 -8.30
N PRO A 59 -7.67 3.09 -8.78
CA PRO A 59 -7.70 2.83 -10.22
C PRO A 59 -8.87 3.52 -10.93
N GLN A 60 -10.08 3.46 -10.37
CA GLN A 60 -11.26 4.11 -10.96
C GLN A 60 -11.15 5.62 -10.91
N GLN A 61 -10.63 6.18 -9.80
CA GLN A 61 -10.42 7.61 -9.66
C GLN A 61 -9.47 8.15 -10.73
N VAL A 62 -8.39 7.42 -11.03
CA VAL A 62 -7.45 7.80 -12.09
C VAL A 62 -8.11 7.73 -13.46
N VAL A 63 -8.84 6.66 -13.76
CA VAL A 63 -9.55 6.53 -15.04
C VAL A 63 -10.58 7.65 -15.19
N ASP A 64 -11.43 7.87 -14.19
CA ASP A 64 -12.47 8.89 -14.21
C ASP A 64 -11.88 10.29 -14.40
N PHE A 65 -10.77 10.61 -13.72
CA PHE A 65 -10.10 11.90 -13.86
C PHE A 65 -9.43 12.06 -15.23
N VAL A 66 -8.73 11.04 -15.73
CA VAL A 66 -8.09 11.12 -17.05
C VAL A 66 -9.13 11.33 -18.14
N GLU A 67 -10.24 10.58 -18.10
CA GLU A 67 -11.27 10.65 -19.14
C GLU A 67 -12.10 11.93 -19.08
N ASN A 68 -12.55 12.34 -17.89
CA ASN A 68 -13.54 13.41 -17.77
C ASN A 68 -12.91 14.80 -17.54
N ASP A 69 -11.68 14.84 -17.03
CA ASP A 69 -11.02 16.08 -16.62
C ASP A 69 -9.78 16.40 -17.45
N VAL A 70 -8.93 15.41 -17.73
CA VAL A 70 -7.66 15.65 -18.45
C VAL A 70 -7.90 15.72 -19.95
N LYS A 71 -8.42 14.64 -20.56
CA LYS A 71 -8.61 14.55 -22.01
C LYS A 71 -9.37 15.76 -22.60
N PRO A 72 -10.51 16.22 -22.04
CA PRO A 72 -11.23 17.36 -22.61
C PRO A 72 -10.44 18.67 -22.57
N ARG A 73 -9.55 18.83 -21.58
CA ARG A 73 -8.71 20.03 -21.43
C ARG A 73 -7.50 20.03 -22.37
N ILE A 74 -6.95 18.85 -22.65
CA ILE A 74 -5.77 18.73 -23.51
C ILE A 74 -6.12 18.50 -24.99
N ALA A 75 -7.36 18.12 -25.32
CA ALA A 75 -7.83 17.86 -26.68
C ALA A 75 -7.44 18.94 -27.72
N PRO A 76 -7.45 20.26 -27.41
CA PRO A 76 -7.01 21.28 -28.38
C PRO A 76 -5.52 21.21 -28.77
N TYR A 77 -4.70 20.54 -27.96
CA TYR A 77 -3.25 20.47 -28.09
C TYR A 77 -2.76 19.08 -28.53
N GLU A 78 -3.65 18.09 -28.72
CA GLU A 78 -3.27 16.71 -29.07
C GLU A 78 -2.61 16.58 -30.45
N ASN A 79 -2.81 17.56 -31.34
CA ASN A 79 -2.24 17.59 -32.69
C ASN A 79 -1.06 18.57 -32.84
N ASP A 80 -0.53 19.13 -31.74
CA ASP A 80 0.76 19.82 -31.77
C ASP A 80 1.87 18.77 -31.90
N GLU A 81 2.10 18.31 -33.14
CA GLU A 81 3.31 17.56 -33.50
C GLU A 81 4.52 18.48 -33.29
N ASP A 82 5.60 17.95 -32.66
CA ASP A 82 6.86 18.61 -32.27
C ASP A 82 6.96 19.30 -30.88
N VAL A 83 6.38 18.72 -29.82
CA VAL A 83 6.81 19.06 -28.44
C VAL A 83 8.12 18.35 -28.10
N SER A 84 9.25 18.87 -28.59
CA SER A 84 10.59 18.49 -28.08
C SER A 84 10.98 19.46 -26.95
N VAL A 85 11.35 18.90 -25.79
CA VAL A 85 11.82 19.68 -24.63
C VAL A 85 13.27 19.29 -24.37
N GLU A 86 14.20 20.17 -24.74
CA GLU A 86 15.61 20.02 -24.38
C GLU A 86 15.89 20.71 -23.04
N ILE A 87 16.49 19.98 -22.10
CA ILE A 87 16.99 20.51 -20.84
C ILE A 87 18.51 20.60 -20.96
N ASN A 88 19.02 21.82 -21.10
CA ASN A 88 20.46 22.08 -21.06
C ASN A 88 20.90 22.23 -19.59
N LEU A 89 21.73 21.29 -19.12
CA LEU A 89 22.38 21.28 -17.80
C LEU A 89 23.63 22.17 -17.77
#